data_AF-A0A661Q1W5-F1
#
_entry.id   AF-A0A661Q1W5-F1
#
_cell.length_a   1.000
_cell.length_b   1.000
_cell.length_c   1.000
_cell.angle_alpha   90.00
_cell.angle_beta   90.00
_cell.angle_gamma   90.00
#
_symmetry.space_group_name_H-M   'P 1'
#
loop_
_entity.id
_entity.type
_entity.pdbx_description
1 polymer ?
#
loop_
_entity_poly.entity_id
_entity_poly.type
_entity_poly.pdbx_seq_one_letter_code
_entity_poly.pdbx_strand_id
1 'polypeptide(L)' 'MGQNYFNTLSFSRKLQELGTCYFMDSSEFDGVEYLKGKKIVVVGCGAQGLNQGLNMRDSGLDVSYALRKV' A
#
# COMPACT_ATOMS: atom_id res chain seq x y z
N MET A 1 -19.01 12.51 -10.99
CA MET A 1 -18.66 11.09 -10.73
C MET A 1 -17.48 10.74 -11.61
N GLY A 2 -16.42 10.17 -11.06
CA GLY A 2 -15.28 9.73 -11.86
C GLY A 2 -15.67 8.57 -12.78
N GLN A 3 -15.05 8.48 -13.96
CA GLN A 3 -15.20 7.33 -14.85
C GLN A 3 -14.63 6.08 -14.16
N ASN A 4 -15.28 4.92 -14.32
CA ASN A 4 -14.78 3.66 -13.77
C ASN A 4 -13.45 3.28 -14.44
N TYR A 5 -12.37 3.16 -13.66
CA TYR A 5 -11.01 2.87 -14.16
C TYR A 5 -10.96 1.61 -15.04
N PHE A 6 -11.56 0.51 -14.58
CA PHE A 6 -11.51 -0.74 -15.35
C PHE A 6 -12.15 -0.57 -16.73
N ASN A 7 -13.22 0.22 -16.83
CA ASN A 7 -13.90 0.48 -18.10
C ASN A 7 -13.11 1.39 -19.06
N THR A 8 -12.09 2.11 -18.60
CA THR A 8 -11.22 2.91 -19.47
C THR A 8 -10.11 2.08 -20.13
N LEU A 9 -9.93 0.83 -19.73
CA LEU A 9 -8.87 -0.05 -20.24
C LEU A 9 -9.27 -0.72 -21.56
N SER A 10 -8.28 -0.92 -22.45
CA SER A 10 -8.43 -1.78 -23.62
C SER A 10 -8.67 -3.24 -23.20
N PHE A 11 -9.29 -4.04 -24.07
CA PHE A 11 -9.58 -5.45 -23.77
C PHE A 11 -8.32 -6.24 -23.36
N SER A 12 -7.22 -6.09 -24.10
CA SER A 12 -5.95 -6.75 -23.79
C SER A 12 -5.40 -6.33 -22.42
N ARG A 13 -5.54 -5.05 -22.05
CA ARG A 13 -5.06 -4.57 -20.74
C ARG A 13 -5.90 -5.10 -19.59
N LYS A 14 -7.22 -5.21 -19.78
CA LYS A 14 -8.11 -5.86 -18.80
C LYS A 14 -7.68 -7.29 -18.52
N LEU A 15 -7.41 -8.08 -19.57
CA LEU A 15 -6.93 -9.46 -19.41
C LEU A 15 -5.58 -9.53 -18.71
N GLN A 16 -4.66 -8.62 -19.03
CA GLN A 16 -3.35 -8.56 -18.38
C GLN A 16 -3.48 -8.29 -16.87
N GLU A 17 -4.24 -7.28 -16.46
CA GLU A 17 -4.41 -6.93 -15.04
C GLU A 17 -5.20 -8.01 -14.27
N LEU A 18 -6.24 -8.60 -14.89
CA LEU A 18 -6.99 -9.72 -14.29
C LEU A 18 -6.15 -10.99 -14.11
N GLY A 19 -5.23 -11.26 -15.04
CA GLY A 19 -4.34 -12.41 -14.98
C GLY A 19 -3.09 -12.19 -14.13
N THR A 20 -2.89 -11.01 -13.54
CA THR A 20 -1.69 -10.72 -12.74
C THR A 20 -1.81 -11.36 -11.36
N CYS A 21 -1.19 -12.52 -11.21
CA CYS A 21 -1.04 -13.21 -9.92
C CYS A 21 0.21 -14.08 -9.99
N TYR A 22 1.11 -13.92 -9.02
CA TYR A 22 2.25 -14.81 -8.86
C TYR A 22 2.63 -14.92 -7.38
N PHE A 23 3.12 -16.08 -6.98
CA PHE A 23 3.62 -16.30 -5.62
C PHE A 23 5.10 -15.92 -5.59
N MET A 24 5.45 -14.95 -4.75
CA MET A 24 6.82 -14.44 -4.65
C MET A 24 7.71 -15.40 -3.86
N ASP A 25 8.97 -15.50 -4.25
CA ASP A 25 10.00 -16.17 -3.44
C ASP A 25 10.50 -15.24 -2.34
N SER A 26 10.91 -15.82 -1.20
CA SER A 26 11.45 -15.06 -0.07
C SER A 26 12.69 -14.22 -0.41
N SER A 27 13.46 -14.62 -1.42
CA SER A 27 14.63 -13.88 -1.91
C SER A 27 14.30 -12.59 -2.65
N GLU A 28 13.03 -12.38 -3.04
CA GLU A 28 12.58 -11.14 -3.70
C GLU A 28 12.42 -9.97 -2.71
N PHE A 29 12.48 -10.22 -1.39
CA PHE A 29 12.21 -9.21 -0.37
C PHE A 29 13.50 -8.62 0.23
N ASP A 30 13.64 -7.29 0.16
CA ASP A 30 14.73 -6.51 0.79
C ASP A 30 14.27 -5.79 2.08
N GLY A 31 13.35 -6.43 2.83
CA GLY A 31 12.79 -5.88 4.06
C GLY A 31 12.12 -4.50 3.87
N VAL A 32 12.52 -3.53 4.70
CA VAL A 32 11.95 -2.16 4.71
C VAL A 32 12.92 -1.09 4.21
N GLU A 33 14.07 -1.49 3.66
CA GLU A 33 15.19 -0.58 3.35
C GLU A 33 14.77 0.57 2.42
N TYR A 34 13.96 0.27 1.41
CA TYR A 34 13.46 1.29 0.46
C TYR A 34 12.69 2.44 1.14
N LEU A 35 12.07 2.18 2.29
CA LEU A 35 11.25 3.14 3.02
C LEU A 35 11.97 3.80 4.19
N LYS A 36 13.17 3.34 4.58
CA LYS A 36 13.91 3.93 5.71
C LYS A 36 14.23 5.40 5.46
N GLY A 37 14.12 6.20 6.52
CA GLY A 37 14.34 7.65 6.49
C GLY A 37 13.24 8.46 5.77
N LYS A 38 12.25 7.80 5.15
CA LYS A 38 11.07 8.48 4.59
C LYS A 38 9.99 8.63 5.66
N LYS A 39 9.25 9.73 5.59
CA LYS A 39 8.06 9.97 6.43
C LYS A 39 6.84 9.29 5.81
N ILE A 40 6.20 8.43 6.58
CA ILE A 40 5.01 7.70 6.17
C ILE A 40 3.81 8.28 6.92
N VAL A 41 2.75 8.60 6.17
CA VAL A 41 1.52 9.17 6.73
C VAL A 41 0.37 8.22 6.44
N VAL A 42 -0.20 7.63 7.49
CA VAL A 42 -1.41 6.80 7.41
C VAL A 42 -2.62 7.72 7.58
N VAL A 43 -3.57 7.66 6.64
CA VAL A 43 -4.80 8.45 6.71
C VAL A 43 -5.88 7.67 7.45
N GLY A 44 -6.31 8.19 8.60
CA GLY A 44 -7.21 7.48 9.50
C GLY A 44 -6.48 6.48 10.40
N CYS A 45 -7.06 6.19 11.57
CA CYS A 45 -6.51 5.24 12.55
C CYS A 45 -7.57 4.20 12.97
N GLY A 46 -8.15 3.53 11.97
CA GLY A 46 -9.04 2.38 12.18
C GLY A 46 -8.26 1.08 12.38
N ALA A 47 -8.95 -0.06 12.31
CA ALA A 47 -8.33 -1.37 12.58
C ALA A 47 -7.08 -1.67 11.74
N GLN A 48 -7.13 -1.49 10.41
CA GLN A 48 -5.98 -1.75 9.55
C GLN A 48 -4.89 -0.68 9.72
N GLY A 49 -5.28 0.60 9.72
CA GLY A 49 -4.34 1.71 9.85
C GLY A 49 -3.50 1.60 11.11
N LEU A 50 -4.13 1.32 12.26
CA LEU A 50 -3.44 1.16 13.53
C LEU A 50 -2.47 -0.03 13.52
N ASN A 51 -2.96 -1.23 13.19
CA ASN A 51 -2.15 -2.45 13.30
C ASN A 51 -1.01 -2.48 12.27
N GLN A 52 -1.25 -2.02 11.04
CA GLN A 52 -0.18 -1.91 10.04
C GLN A 52 0.84 -0.85 10.43
N GLY A 53 0.39 0.31 10.93
CA GLY A 53 1.30 1.35 11.37
C GLY A 53 2.16 0.93 12.57
N LEU A 54 1.63 0.12 13.50
CA LEU A 54 2.41 -0.49 14.58
C LEU A 54 3.50 -1.42 14.03
N ASN A 55 3.14 -2.36 13.15
CA ASN A 55 4.12 -3.27 12.53
C ASN A 55 5.22 -2.52 11.76
N MET A 56 4.84 -1.46 11.02
CA MET A 56 5.78 -0.63 10.26
C MET A 56 6.74 0.14 11.18
N ARG A 57 6.22 0.70 12.28
CA ARG A 57 7.03 1.40 13.27
C ARG A 57 7.99 0.44 13.98
N ASP A 58 7.51 -0.74 14.37
CA ASP A 58 8.34 -1.76 15.02
C ASP A 58 9.40 -2.33 14.06
N SER A 59 9.17 -2.23 12.75
CA SER A 59 10.15 -2.50 11.70
C SER A 59 11.15 -1.35 11.46
N GLY A 60 11.04 -0.24 12.20
CA GLY A 60 11.98 0.90 12.15
C GLY A 60 11.60 2.03 11.19
N LEU A 61 10.33 2.14 10.77
CA LEU A 61 9.85 3.21 9.90
C LEU A 61 9.27 4.41 10.67
N ASP A 62 9.40 5.61 10.10
CA ASP A 62 8.80 6.85 10.63
C ASP A 62 7.35 6.98 10.17
N VAL A 63 6.41 6.66 11.06
CA VAL A 63 4.96 6.59 10.79
C VAL A 63 4.20 7.64 11.60
N SER A 64 3.34 8.38 10.93
CA SER A 64 2.42 9.37 11.52
C SER A 64 1.00 9.15 11.01
N TYR A 65 0.00 9.69 11.74
CA TYR A 65 -1.41 9.54 11.39
C TYR A 65 -2.06 10.89 11.09
N ALA A 66 -2.70 11.00 9.93
CA ALA A 66 -3.50 12.16 9.57
C ALA A 66 -4.98 11.88 9.85
N LEU A 67 -5.58 12.71 10.69
CA LEU A 67 -7.01 12.67 11.04
C LEU A 67 -7.69 13.97 10.59
N ARG A 68 -9.01 13.92 10.42
CA ARG A 68 -9.80 15.14 10.16
C ARG A 68 -9.72 16.07 11.37
N LYS A 69 -9.70 17.38 11.13
CA LYS A 69 -9.93 18.36 12.19
C LYS A 69 -11.31 18.13 12.80
N VAL A 70 -11.38 18.27 14.12
CA VAL A 70 -12.64 18.31 14.86
C VAL A 70 -13.24 19.70 14.73
#